data_AF-A0A953PXR4-F1
#
_entry.id   AF-A0A953PXR4-F1
#
_cell.length_a   1.000
_cell.length_b   1.000
_cell.length_c   1.000
_cell.angle_alpha   90.00
_cell.angle_beta   90.00
_cell.angle_gamma   90.00
#
_symmetry.space_group_name_H-M   'P 1'
#
loop_
_entity.id
_entity.type
_entity.pdbx_description
1 polymer ?
#
loop_
_entity_poly.entity_id
_entity_poly.type
_entity_poly.pdbx_seq_one_letter_code
_entity_poly.pdbx_strand_id
1 'polypeptide(L)'
;MATSSAPSSTPSQAIRGKIVDAVVKVSVDATRPLPLACALYQIEGAEGVWLCSYYGANRSVFDFLPQTGAEVDEAHLGITFHTKQFIPKDQFQPAQWEEFKHSQLMTLGGHGG
;
A
#
# COMPACT_ATOMS: atom_id res chain seq x y z
N MET A 1 34.65 13.30 -23.30
CA MET A 1 33.39 13.84 -22.75
C MET A 1 32.68 12.71 -22.02
N ALA A 2 32.67 12.73 -20.68
CA ALA A 2 31.97 11.75 -19.88
C ALA A 2 30.56 12.30 -19.58
N THR A 3 29.53 11.68 -20.13
CA THR A 3 28.13 11.95 -19.77
C THR A 3 27.88 11.35 -18.38
N SER A 4 27.81 12.22 -17.37
CA SER A 4 27.28 11.89 -16.05
C SER A 4 25.80 11.54 -16.17
N SER A 5 25.48 10.27 -16.02
CA SER A 5 24.10 9.81 -15.82
C SER A 5 23.63 10.29 -14.45
N ALA A 6 22.77 11.30 -14.43
CA ALA A 6 22.06 11.71 -13.23
C ALA A 6 21.17 10.54 -12.76
N PRO A 7 21.04 10.28 -11.44
CA PRO A 7 20.12 9.27 -10.95
C PRO A 7 18.71 9.69 -11.36
N SER A 8 18.01 8.80 -12.07
CA SER A 8 16.62 8.96 -12.42
C SER A 8 15.83 9.18 -11.13
N SER A 9 15.46 10.42 -10.83
CA SER A 9 14.46 10.73 -9.84
C SER A 9 13.19 10.00 -10.27
N THR A 10 12.91 8.85 -9.66
CA THR A 10 11.59 8.23 -9.74
C THR A 10 10.62 9.34 -9.36
N PRO A 11 9.66 9.72 -10.22
CA PRO A 11 8.72 10.75 -9.83
C PRO A 11 8.10 10.27 -8.53
N SER A 12 8.23 11.11 -7.49
CA SER A 12 7.45 11.00 -6.27
C SER A 12 6.01 11.32 -6.67
N GLN A 13 5.40 10.42 -7.45
CA GLN A 13 4.02 10.52 -7.86
C GLN A 13 3.24 10.24 -6.59
N ALA A 14 2.67 11.30 -6.02
CA ALA A 14 1.71 11.17 -4.94
C ALA A 14 0.62 10.22 -5.42
N ILE A 15 0.34 9.17 -4.65
CA ILE A 15 -0.67 8.18 -5.04
C ILE A 15 -2.02 8.87 -5.05
N ARG A 16 -2.64 8.87 -6.22
CA ARG A 16 -3.96 9.45 -6.48
C ARG A 16 -4.76 8.50 -7.33
N GLY A 17 -5.93 8.12 -6.83
CA GLY A 17 -6.82 7.24 -7.57
C GLY A 17 -7.93 6.70 -6.71
N LYS A 18 -8.66 5.73 -7.24
CA LYS A 18 -9.73 5.04 -6.54
C LYS A 18 -9.26 3.68 -6.09
N ILE A 19 -9.52 3.31 -4.84
CA ILE A 19 -9.29 1.94 -4.38
C ILE A 19 -10.25 1.02 -5.13
N VAL A 20 -9.70 0.11 -5.92
CA VAL A 20 -10.47 -0.93 -6.61
C VAL A 20 -10.49 -2.23 -5.82
N ASP A 21 -9.48 -2.45 -4.99
CA ASP A 21 -9.46 -3.56 -4.02
C ASP A 21 -8.66 -3.16 -2.78
N ALA A 22 -9.11 -3.61 -1.60
CA ALA A 22 -8.43 -3.38 -0.34
C ALA A 22 -8.49 -4.64 0.53
N VAL A 23 -7.37 -4.93 1.20
CA VAL A 23 -7.27 -5.99 2.20
C VAL A 23 -6.74 -5.39 3.48
N VAL A 24 -7.62 -5.25 4.47
CA VAL A 24 -7.24 -4.78 5.80
C VAL A 24 -7.28 -5.96 6.77
N LYS A 25 -6.14 -6.27 7.39
CA LYS A 25 -6.00 -7.26 8.45
C LYS A 25 -5.57 -6.57 9.74
N VAL A 26 -6.36 -6.73 10.79
CA VAL A 26 -6.03 -6.25 12.13
C VAL A 26 -5.68 -7.46 13.00
N SER A 27 -4.45 -7.49 13.50
CA SER A 27 -4.00 -8.46 14.50
C SER A 27 -4.03 -7.81 15.87
N VAL A 28 -4.81 -8.40 16.77
CA VAL A 28 -4.86 -8.03 18.19
C VAL A 28 -4.02 -9.06 18.93
N ASP A 29 -2.90 -8.64 19.49
CA ASP A 29 -2.03 -9.48 20.29
C ASP A 29 -2.17 -9.10 21.77
N ALA A 30 -2.39 -10.08 22.65
CA ALA A 30 -2.62 -9.84 24.08
C ALA A 30 -1.37 -9.31 24.81
N THR A 31 -0.18 -9.44 24.22
CA THR A 31 1.08 -8.93 24.78
C THR A 31 1.40 -7.52 24.29
N ARG A 32 0.67 -7.01 23.29
CA ARG A 32 0.85 -5.66 22.76
C ARG A 32 -0.29 -4.73 23.22
N PRO A 33 0.03 -3.51 23.68
CA PRO A 33 -0.98 -2.57 24.16
C PRO A 33 -1.85 -1.99 23.03
N LEU A 34 -1.39 -2.06 21.78
CA LEU A 34 -2.09 -1.52 20.61
C LEU A 34 -2.25 -2.60 19.53
N PRO A 35 -3.43 -2.68 18.88
CA PRO A 35 -3.61 -3.56 17.75
C PRO A 35 -2.73 -3.14 16.57
N LEU A 36 -2.26 -4.11 15.80
CA LEU A 36 -1.50 -3.89 14.57
C LEU A 36 -2.45 -4.06 13.39
N ALA A 37 -2.54 -3.07 12.51
CA ALA A 37 -3.20 -3.25 11.22
C ALA A 37 -2.17 -3.27 10.09
N CYS A 38 -2.44 -4.16 9.15
CA CYS A 38 -1.89 -4.14 7.82
C CYS A 38 -3.02 -3.87 6.84
N ALA A 39 -2.88 -2.82 6.06
CA ALA A 39 -3.79 -2.54 4.97
C ALA A 39 -3.04 -2.57 3.65
N LEU A 40 -3.54 -3.35 2.72
CA LEU A 40 -3.06 -3.43 1.35
C LEU A 40 -4.10 -2.80 0.45
N TYR A 41 -3.65 -2.00 -0.50
CA TYR A 41 -4.51 -1.27 -1.41
C TYR A 41 -4.08 -1.46 -2.85
N GLN A 42 -5.06 -1.78 -3.68
CA GLN A 42 -4.97 -1.65 -5.12
C GLN A 42 -5.71 -0.38 -5.53
N ILE A 43 -4.97 0.64 -5.94
CA ILE A 43 -5.50 1.97 -6.26
C ILE A 43 -5.39 2.16 -7.76
N GLU A 44 -6.52 2.23 -8.45
CA GLU A 44 -6.57 2.55 -9.88
C GLU A 44 -6.45 4.06 -10.06
N GLY A 45 -5.33 4.48 -10.66
CA GLY A 45 -5.10 5.85 -11.11
C GLY A 45 -5.32 6.01 -12.61
N ALA A 46 -5.11 7.23 -13.11
CA ALA A 46 -5.32 7.54 -14.53
C ALA A 46 -4.36 6.79 -15.48
N GLU A 47 -3.12 6.58 -15.04
CA GLU A 47 -2.05 6.01 -15.87
C GLU A 47 -1.79 4.52 -15.59
N GLY A 48 -2.37 3.98 -14.53
CA GLY A 48 -2.07 2.63 -14.05
C GLY A 48 -2.59 2.35 -12.66
N VAL A 49 -2.14 1.25 -12.09
CA VAL A 49 -2.53 0.77 -10.77
C VAL A 49 -1.37 0.92 -9.80
N TRP A 50 -1.66 1.45 -8.62
CA TRP A 50 -0.75 1.51 -7.49
C TRP A 50 -1.06 0.39 -6.51
N LEU A 51 -0.07 -0.45 -6.23
CA LEU A 51 -0.12 -1.44 -5.16
C LEU A 51 0.60 -0.87 -3.94
N CYS A 52 -0.16 -0.68 -2.87
CA CYS A 52 0.31 0.04 -1.69
C CYS A 52 0.10 -0.78 -0.43
N SER A 53 1.05 -0.71 0.51
CA SER A 53 0.90 -1.33 1.82
C SER A 53 1.09 -0.31 2.93
N TYR A 54 0.27 -0.43 3.96
CA TYR A 54 0.29 0.37 5.17
C TYR A 54 0.39 -0.56 6.36
N TYR A 55 1.31 -0.25 7.29
CA TYR A 55 1.48 -0.99 8.54
C TYR A 55 1.44 0.00 9.69
N GLY A 56 0.46 -0.14 10.59
CA GLY A 56 0.25 0.82 11.67
C GLY A 56 -0.16 0.16 12.96
N ALA A 57 0.23 0.76 14.08
CA ALA A 57 -0.17 0.36 15.43
C ALA A 57 -1.03 1.48 16.06
N ASN A 58 -2.23 1.74 15.53
CA ASN A 58 -3.09 2.81 16.05
C ASN A 58 -4.58 2.54 15.79
N ARG A 59 -5.32 2.26 16.87
CA ARG A 59 -6.76 1.96 16.82
C ARG A 59 -7.57 3.07 16.15
N SER A 60 -7.24 4.32 16.39
CA SER A 60 -7.97 5.45 15.82
C SER A 60 -7.82 5.48 14.30
N VAL A 61 -6.65 5.14 13.77
CA VAL A 61 -6.41 5.16 12.31
C VAL A 61 -7.19 4.05 11.61
N PHE A 62 -7.43 2.92 12.27
CA PHE A 62 -8.10 1.75 11.66
C PHE A 62 -9.54 2.02 11.25
N ASP A 63 -10.27 2.84 12.02
CA ASP A 63 -11.67 3.22 11.71
C ASP A 63 -11.75 4.12 10.46
N PHE A 64 -10.69 4.89 10.20
CA PHE A 64 -10.59 5.81 9.06
C PHE A 64 -9.83 5.22 7.87
N LEU A 65 -9.45 3.93 7.91
CA LEU A 65 -8.77 3.32 6.79
C LEU A 65 -9.72 3.27 5.58
N PRO A 66 -9.31 3.85 4.44
CA PRO A 66 -10.15 3.90 3.26
C PRO A 66 -10.48 2.48 2.81
N GLN A 67 -11.71 2.26 2.37
CA GLN A 67 -12.20 0.95 1.93
C GLN A 67 -12.25 0.87 0.41
N THR A 68 -12.51 -0.32 -0.13
CA THR A 68 -12.76 -0.50 -1.56
C THR A 68 -13.85 0.47 -2.04
N GLY A 69 -13.56 1.19 -3.12
CA GLY A 69 -14.42 2.21 -3.70
C GLY A 69 -14.10 3.64 -3.27
N ALA A 70 -13.29 3.85 -2.22
CA ALA A 70 -12.91 5.19 -1.78
C ALA A 70 -11.88 5.84 -2.72
N GLU A 71 -12.00 7.15 -2.89
CA GLU A 71 -10.96 7.96 -3.53
C GLU A 71 -9.83 8.23 -2.53
N VAL A 72 -8.61 8.00 -2.97
CA VAL A 72 -7.40 8.10 -2.17
C VAL A 72 -6.49 9.15 -2.78
N ASP A 73 -6.07 10.07 -1.93
CA ASP A 73 -5.01 11.03 -2.21
C ASP A 73 -3.99 10.95 -1.08
N GLU A 74 -2.76 10.55 -1.37
CA GLU A 74 -1.69 10.37 -0.38
C GLU A 74 -1.46 11.62 0.50
N ALA A 75 -1.68 12.83 -0.04
CA ALA A 75 -1.50 14.06 0.73
C ALA A 75 -2.64 14.30 1.74
N HIS A 76 -3.83 13.75 1.49
CA HIS A 76 -5.00 13.91 2.37
C HIS A 76 -5.34 12.65 3.18
N LEU A 77 -4.70 11.51 2.89
CA LEU A 77 -5.04 10.22 3.50
C LEU A 77 -4.71 10.13 4.99
N GLY A 78 -3.75 10.94 5.45
CA GLY A 78 -3.29 10.91 6.85
C GLY A 78 -2.55 9.63 7.25
N ILE A 79 -2.28 8.73 6.29
CA ILE A 79 -1.46 7.53 6.46
C ILE A 79 -0.31 7.55 5.46
N THR A 80 0.82 6.99 5.86
CA THR A 80 2.00 6.85 5.01
C THR A 80 2.14 5.42 4.57
N PHE A 81 2.11 5.17 3.26
CA PHE A 81 2.37 3.84 2.73
C PHE A 81 3.85 3.48 2.90
N HIS A 82 4.09 2.26 3.37
CA HIS A 82 5.43 1.70 3.54
C HIS A 82 5.98 1.18 2.22
N THR A 83 5.14 0.45 1.47
CA THR A 83 5.46 -0.02 0.12
C THR A 83 4.53 0.66 -0.86
N LYS A 84 5.10 1.16 -1.97
CA LYS A 84 4.37 1.76 -3.08
C LYS A 84 4.94 1.20 -4.38
N GLN A 85 4.12 0.52 -5.16
CA GLN A 85 4.52 -0.04 -6.45
C GLN A 85 3.55 0.43 -7.52
N PHE A 86 4.06 1.17 -8.49
CA PHE A 86 3.27 1.58 -9.65
C PHE A 86 3.37 0.55 -10.77
N ILE A 87 2.24 0.21 -11.37
CA ILE A 87 2.15 -0.69 -12.51
C ILE A 87 1.31 0.02 -13.59
N PRO A 88 1.88 0.33 -14.76
CA PRO A 88 1.14 0.92 -15.86
C PRO A 88 -0.06 0.05 -16.26
N LYS A 89 -1.18 0.68 -16.66
CA LYS A 89 -2.44 -0.05 -16.93
C LYS A 89 -2.30 -1.17 -17.96
N ASP A 90 -1.48 -0.95 -18.99
CA ASP A 90 -1.20 -1.92 -20.04
C ASP A 90 -0.41 -3.15 -19.56
N GLN A 91 0.30 -3.01 -18.43
CA GLN A 91 1.14 -4.06 -17.85
C GLN A 91 0.50 -4.72 -16.62
N PHE A 92 -0.60 -4.16 -16.11
CA PHE A 92 -1.24 -4.65 -14.90
C PHE A 92 -1.91 -6.00 -15.15
N GLN A 93 -1.48 -7.00 -14.39
CA GLN A 93 -2.08 -8.32 -14.35
C GLN A 93 -2.66 -8.58 -12.95
N PRO A 94 -3.87 -9.16 -12.84
CA PRO A 94 -4.46 -9.51 -11.55
C PRO A 94 -3.56 -10.38 -10.66
N ALA A 95 -2.73 -11.23 -11.28
CA ALA A 95 -1.74 -12.04 -10.57
C ALA A 95 -0.74 -11.21 -9.76
N GLN A 96 -0.36 -10.01 -10.23
CA GLN A 96 0.56 -9.13 -9.50
C GLN A 96 -0.04 -8.61 -8.20
N TRP A 97 -1.37 -8.41 -8.17
CA TRP A 97 -2.06 -8.06 -6.94
C TRP A 97 -2.09 -9.22 -5.95
N GLU A 98 -2.37 -10.45 -6.43
CA GLU A 98 -2.31 -11.66 -5.61
C GLU A 98 -0.90 -11.89 -5.04
N GLU A 99 0.14 -11.75 -5.86
CA GLU A 99 1.55 -11.86 -5.45
C GLU A 99 1.93 -10.78 -4.44
N PHE A 100 1.50 -9.53 -4.67
CA PHE A 100 1.73 -8.43 -3.72
C PHE A 100 1.08 -8.72 -2.37
N LYS A 101 -0.18 -9.16 -2.37
CA LYS A 101 -0.87 -9.59 -1.14
C LYS A 101 -0.09 -10.68 -0.45
N HIS A 102 0.35 -11.70 -1.17
CA HIS A 102 1.07 -12.82 -0.58
C HIS A 102 2.41 -12.37 0.03
N SER A 103 3.20 -11.58 -0.70
CA SER A 103 4.49 -11.04 -0.24
C SER A 103 4.35 -10.16 1.01
N GLN A 104 3.41 -9.22 0.99
CA GLN A 104 3.19 -8.30 2.11
C GLN A 104 2.59 -9.02 3.33
N LEU A 105 1.69 -9.98 3.13
CA LEU A 105 1.11 -10.77 4.23
C LEU A 105 2.07 -11.81 4.81
N MET A 106 2.93 -12.43 4.00
CA MET A 106 4.00 -13.31 4.50
C MET A 106 5.00 -12.54 5.37
N THR A 107 5.27 -11.28 5.05
CA THR A 107 6.14 -10.41 5.85
C THR A 107 5.59 -10.18 7.26
N LEU A 108 4.25 -10.19 7.45
CA LEU A 108 3.62 -10.16 8.77
C LEU A 108 3.58 -11.52 9.46
N GLY A 109 3.44 -12.59 8.68
CA GLY A 109 3.42 -13.97 9.19
C GLY A 109 4.74 -14.47 9.77
N GLY A 110 5.84 -13.74 9.52
CA GLY A 110 7.17 -14.04 10.09
C GLY A 110 7.34 -13.71 11.58
N HIS A 111 6.32 -13.14 12.24
CA HIS A 111 6.31 -12.88 13.68
C HIS A 111 5.13 -13.62 14.36
N GLY A 112 5.22 -14.95 14.38
CA GLY A 112 4.45 -15.80 15.27
C GLY A 112 5.33 -17.02 15.55
N GLY A 113 5.84 -17.10 16.78
CA GLY A 113 6.75 -18.16 17.23
C GLY A 113 6.11 -19.53 17.36
#